data_AF-A0AA90QN06-F1
#
_entry.id   AF-A0AA90QN06-F1
#
_cell.length_a   1.000
_cell.length_b   1.000
_cell.length_c   1.000
_cell.angle_alpha   90.00
_cell.angle_beta   90.00
_cell.angle_gamma   90.00
#
_symmetry.space_group_name_H-M   'P 1'
#
loop_
_entity.id
_entity.type
_entity.pdbx_description
1 polymer ?
#
loop_
_entity_poly.entity_id
_entity_poly.type
_entity_poly.pdbx_seq_one_letter_code
_entity_poly.pdbx_strand_id
1 'polypeptide(L)'
;MHRQARFDFYERLYFHEMEAREQMTSRLQIPLALLVSTIGMLGFMAQNLDREIESLWSSGFQASFLISALLLFVSGAYCKKSAWGHEYAVIPAATTWDNYHTQCITLYSCQPRRQRESLICEALHKAIREKYAECAATNSFINETRSFGYHMTIKYFIFSAISGFFAFTCYFLGELDKGNHTKPTEIVIVSHPLKGTAVTRPPPPPPPPPPTRYVRDDRRPDAPPPPPPPRNPNGK
;
A
#
# COMPACT_ATOMS: atom_id res chain seq x y z
N MET A 1 -38.55 0.36 -35.03
CA MET A 1 -37.09 0.64 -35.04
C MET A 1 -36.59 1.41 -33.82
N HIS A 2 -37.19 2.54 -33.42
CA HIS A 2 -36.68 3.35 -32.29
C HIS A 2 -36.69 2.67 -30.90
N ARG A 3 -37.59 1.70 -30.65
CA ARG A 3 -37.74 1.10 -29.31
C ARG A 3 -36.62 0.09 -28.98
N GLN A 4 -36.23 -0.74 -29.95
CA GLN A 4 -35.12 -1.68 -29.80
C GLN A 4 -33.80 -0.92 -29.65
N ALA A 5 -33.54 0.06 -30.51
CA ALA A 5 -32.33 0.88 -30.43
C ALA A 5 -32.18 1.59 -29.07
N ARG A 6 -33.29 2.05 -28.46
CA ARG A 6 -33.28 2.62 -27.12
C ARG A 6 -32.97 1.58 -26.04
N PHE A 7 -33.50 0.36 -26.16
CA PHE A 7 -33.19 -0.72 -25.23
C PHE A 7 -31.70 -1.07 -25.28
N ASP A 8 -31.20 -1.35 -26.49
CA ASP A 8 -29.80 -1.68 -26.73
C ASP A 8 -28.85 -0.57 -26.23
N PHE A 9 -29.26 0.70 -26.38
CA PHE A 9 -28.49 1.83 -25.86
C PHE A 9 -28.36 1.81 -24.33
N TYR A 10 -29.45 1.62 -23.59
CA TYR A 10 -29.39 1.60 -22.12
C TYR A 10 -28.67 0.36 -21.58
N GLU A 11 -28.84 -0.78 -22.25
CA GLU A 11 -28.08 -1.99 -21.93
C GLU A 11 -26.58 -1.77 -22.09
N ARG A 12 -26.15 -1.22 -23.24
CA ARG A 12 -24.73 -0.88 -23.47
C ARG A 12 -24.22 0.14 -22.48
N LEU A 13 -25.00 1.16 -22.15
CA LEU A 13 -24.62 2.16 -21.17
C LEU A 13 -24.40 1.54 -19.79
N TYR A 14 -25.30 0.66 -19.35
CA TYR A 14 -25.14 -0.07 -18.09
C TYR A 14 -23.84 -0.89 -18.08
N PHE A 15 -23.59 -1.68 -19.12
CA PHE A 15 -22.37 -2.50 -19.19
C PHE A 15 -21.10 -1.65 -19.26
N HIS A 16 -21.16 -0.50 -19.95
CA HIS A 16 -20.06 0.46 -19.97
C HIS A 16 -19.71 0.99 -18.57
N GLU A 17 -20.71 1.36 -17.76
CA GLU A 17 -20.47 1.84 -16.39
C GLU A 17 -19.92 0.74 -15.48
N MET A 18 -20.32 -0.53 -15.71
CA MET A 18 -19.76 -1.69 -15.00
C MET A 18 -18.31 -1.96 -15.40
N GLU A 19 -17.96 -1.80 -16.67
CA GLU A 19 -16.58 -1.92 -17.15
C GLU A 19 -15.70 -0.80 -16.58
N ALA A 20 -16.20 0.43 -16.56
CA ALA A 20 -15.50 1.58 -15.98
C ALA A 20 -15.15 1.37 -14.50
N ARG A 21 -16.02 0.70 -13.72
CA ARG A 21 -15.73 0.31 -12.34
C ARG A 21 -14.49 -0.57 -12.23
N GLU A 22 -14.37 -1.56 -13.10
CA GLU A 22 -13.25 -2.51 -13.12
C GLU A 22 -11.96 -1.81 -13.53
N GLN A 23 -12.01 -1.01 -14.59
CA GLN A 23 -10.89 -0.19 -15.06
C GLN A 23 -10.40 0.79 -13.98
N MET A 24 -11.30 1.40 -13.21
CA MET A 24 -10.92 2.29 -12.11
C MET A 24 -10.16 1.54 -11.01
N THR A 25 -10.57 0.32 -10.73
CA THR A 25 -9.97 -0.52 -9.69
C THR A 25 -8.55 -0.95 -10.07
N SER A 26 -8.32 -1.32 -11.33
CA SER A 26 -6.98 -1.62 -11.82
C SER A 26 -6.08 -0.39 -11.85
N ARG A 27 -6.60 0.78 -12.28
CA ARG A 27 -5.85 2.05 -12.32
C ARG A 27 -5.40 2.54 -10.95
N LEU A 28 -6.11 2.22 -9.87
CA LEU A 28 -5.77 2.62 -8.50
C LEU A 28 -4.58 1.86 -7.91
N GLN A 29 -4.21 0.70 -8.45
CA GLN A 29 -3.11 -0.11 -7.91
C GLN A 29 -1.76 0.60 -8.01
N ILE A 30 -1.48 1.24 -9.15
CA ILE A 30 -0.20 1.90 -9.40
C ILE A 30 0.00 3.11 -8.45
N PRO A 31 -0.94 4.07 -8.34
CA PRO A 31 -0.81 5.16 -7.37
C PRO A 31 -0.67 4.69 -5.93
N LEU A 32 -1.40 3.63 -5.53
CA LEU A 32 -1.29 3.10 -4.17
C LEU A 32 0.12 2.56 -3.87
N ALA A 33 0.68 1.78 -4.80
CA ALA A 33 2.04 1.25 -4.67
C ALA A 33 3.08 2.38 -4.59
N LEU A 34 2.92 3.40 -5.44
CA LEU A 34 3.80 4.56 -5.44
C LEU A 34 3.68 5.37 -4.14
N LEU A 35 2.48 5.57 -3.60
CA LEU A 35 2.27 6.21 -2.30
C LEU A 35 3.04 5.49 -1.19
N VAL A 36 2.88 4.17 -1.08
CA VAL A 36 3.58 3.35 -0.07
C VAL A 36 5.09 3.44 -0.24
N SER A 37 5.59 3.37 -1.47
CA SER A 37 7.03 3.50 -1.76
C SER A 37 7.57 4.86 -1.34
N THR A 38 6.86 5.96 -1.65
CA THR A 38 7.28 7.32 -1.27
C THR A 38 7.22 7.53 0.24
N ILE A 39 6.22 6.97 0.93
CA ILE A 39 6.16 6.97 2.40
C ILE A 39 7.40 6.28 2.98
N GLY A 40 7.79 5.13 2.43
CA GLY A 40 9.00 4.41 2.86
C GLY A 40 10.27 5.24 2.67
N MET A 41 10.42 5.86 1.50
CA MET A 41 11.56 6.74 1.19
C MET A 41 11.63 7.94 2.15
N LEU A 42 10.51 8.64 2.38
CA LEU A 42 10.47 9.76 3.33
C LEU A 42 10.73 9.29 4.76
N GLY A 43 10.17 8.15 5.17
CA GLY A 43 10.41 7.54 6.47
C GLY A 43 11.88 7.22 6.71
N PHE A 44 12.58 6.69 5.70
CA PHE A 44 14.01 6.43 5.76
C PHE A 44 14.83 7.71 6.00
N MET A 45 14.57 8.78 5.23
CA MET A 45 15.28 10.06 5.40
C MET A 45 15.01 10.66 6.79
N ALA A 46 13.76 10.61 7.26
CA ALA A 46 13.40 11.11 8.57
C ALA A 46 14.07 10.32 9.71
N GLN A 47 14.20 9.00 9.56
CA GLN A 47 14.85 8.14 10.54
C GLN A 47 16.37 8.37 10.60
N ASN A 48 17.01 8.67 9.47
CA ASN A 48 18.46 8.84 9.34
C ASN A 48 18.92 10.30 9.33
N LEU A 49 18.03 11.24 9.62
CA LEU A 49 18.38 12.65 9.74
C LEU A 49 19.29 12.92 10.94
N ASP A 50 20.45 13.51 10.68
CA ASP A 50 21.26 14.15 11.71
C ASP A 50 20.61 15.47 12.12
N ARG A 51 20.29 15.60 13.41
CA ARG A 51 19.57 16.76 13.97
C ARG A 51 20.52 17.81 14.53
N GLU A 52 21.81 17.53 14.59
CA GLU A 52 22.80 18.45 15.16
C GLU A 52 23.37 19.42 14.10
N ILE A 53 23.07 19.16 12.81
CA ILE A 53 23.55 19.97 11.69
C ILE A 53 22.59 21.14 11.44
N GLU A 54 22.98 22.32 11.91
CA GLU A 54 22.36 23.60 11.55
C GLU A 54 23.00 24.15 10.27
N SER A 55 22.32 23.96 9.14
CA SER A 55 22.79 24.37 7.81
C SER A 55 21.61 24.81 6.93
N LEU A 56 21.85 25.66 5.93
CA LEU A 56 20.85 26.05 4.94
C LEU A 56 20.20 24.81 4.26
N TRP A 57 21.00 23.76 4.07
CA TRP A 57 20.53 22.48 3.55
C TRP A 57 19.55 21.77 4.49
N SER A 58 19.76 21.85 5.80
CA SER A 58 18.87 21.30 6.83
C SER A 58 17.51 22.00 6.83
N SER A 59 17.49 23.34 6.78
CA SER A 59 16.24 24.09 6.66
C SER A 59 15.50 23.80 5.35
N GLY A 60 16.23 23.73 4.23
CA GLY A 60 15.66 23.38 2.92
C GLY A 60 15.07 21.97 2.89
N PHE A 61 15.76 21.01 3.49
CA PHE A 61 15.26 19.64 3.68
C PHE A 61 13.97 19.64 4.52
N GLN A 62 13.97 20.25 5.71
CA GLN A 62 12.81 20.24 6.61
C GLN A 62 11.56 20.85 5.95
N ALA A 63 11.70 21.99 5.29
CA ALA A 63 10.58 22.65 4.61
C ALA A 63 10.00 21.79 3.48
N SER A 64 10.86 21.27 2.60
CA SER A 64 10.43 20.45 1.45
C SER A 64 9.93 19.07 1.86
N PHE A 65 10.48 18.49 2.93
CA PHE A 65 10.01 17.26 3.55
C PHE A 65 8.59 17.42 4.09
N LEU A 66 8.33 18.48 4.88
CA LEU A 66 7.00 18.75 5.44
C LEU A 66 5.95 19.00 4.36
N ILE A 67 6.31 19.77 3.33
CA ILE A 67 5.43 20.00 2.16
C ILE A 67 5.15 18.67 1.44
N SER A 68 6.19 17.86 1.19
CA SER A 68 6.04 16.57 0.53
C SER A 68 5.12 15.64 1.34
N ALA A 69 5.33 15.54 2.66
CA ALA A 69 4.54 14.71 3.55
C ALA A 69 3.07 15.16 3.62
N LEU A 70 2.81 16.48 3.70
CA LEU A 70 1.45 17.01 3.70
C LEU A 70 0.72 16.71 2.39
N LEU A 71 1.38 16.95 1.25
CA LEU A 71 0.81 16.63 -0.08
C LEU A 71 0.58 15.13 -0.25
N LEU A 72 1.47 14.29 0.29
CA LEU A 72 1.33 12.83 0.26
C LEU A 72 0.12 12.37 1.08
N PHE A 73 -0.08 12.98 2.25
CA PHE A 73 -1.26 12.72 3.08
C PHE A 73 -2.56 13.12 2.37
N VAL A 74 -2.59 14.31 1.75
CA VAL A 74 -3.74 14.77 0.94
C VAL A 74 -4.00 13.81 -0.23
N SER A 75 -2.95 13.41 -0.95
CA SER A 75 -3.05 12.42 -2.03
C SER A 75 -3.62 11.09 -1.54
N GLY A 76 -3.14 10.58 -0.41
CA GLY A 76 -3.66 9.36 0.22
C GLY A 76 -5.13 9.46 0.63
N ALA A 77 -5.57 10.62 1.12
CA ALA A 77 -6.98 10.85 1.46
C ALA A 77 -7.89 10.80 0.22
N TYR A 78 -7.46 11.42 -0.89
CA TYR A 78 -8.18 11.31 -2.17
C TYR A 78 -8.13 9.88 -2.74
N CYS A 79 -7.02 9.16 -2.56
CA CYS A 79 -6.86 7.77 -3.00
C CYS A 79 -7.89 6.89 -2.28
N LYS A 80 -8.01 7.04 -0.95
CA LYS A 80 -9.02 6.35 -0.14
C LYS A 80 -10.43 6.69 -0.64
N LYS A 81 -10.72 7.96 -0.89
CA LYS A 81 -12.04 8.42 -1.39
C LYS A 81 -12.38 7.81 -2.75
N SER A 82 -11.41 7.60 -3.62
CA SER A 82 -11.62 6.95 -4.94
C SER A 82 -11.78 5.43 -4.83
N ALA A 83 -11.12 4.80 -3.86
CA ALA A 83 -11.08 3.36 -3.71
C ALA A 83 -12.25 2.76 -2.91
N TRP A 84 -12.76 3.46 -1.88
CA TRP A 84 -13.65 2.85 -0.89
C TRP A 84 -14.97 3.61 -0.69
N GLY A 85 -16.00 2.88 -0.25
CA GLY A 85 -17.28 3.46 0.18
C GLY A 85 -18.30 3.70 -0.95
N HIS A 86 -18.16 3.00 -2.07
CA HIS A 86 -19.05 3.12 -3.23
C HIS A 86 -19.88 1.85 -3.43
N GLU A 87 -21.19 1.99 -3.55
CA GLU A 87 -22.12 0.88 -3.76
C GLU A 87 -22.74 0.98 -5.16
N TYR A 88 -22.41 0.02 -6.03
CA TYR A 88 -22.90 0.00 -7.40
C TYR A 88 -24.29 -0.64 -7.49
N ALA A 89 -25.16 -0.01 -8.28
CA ALA A 89 -26.44 -0.58 -8.64
C ALA A 89 -26.24 -1.70 -9.66
N VAL A 90 -26.88 -2.85 -9.40
CA VAL A 90 -26.81 -4.05 -10.24
C VAL A 90 -28.21 -4.49 -10.59
N ILE A 91 -28.37 -5.03 -11.79
CA ILE A 91 -29.65 -5.53 -12.27
C ILE A 91 -30.09 -6.72 -11.40
N PRO A 92 -31.39 -6.85 -11.09
CA PRO A 92 -31.92 -8.00 -10.38
C PRO A 92 -31.58 -9.34 -11.05
N ALA A 93 -31.54 -10.39 -10.25
CA ALA A 93 -31.28 -11.75 -10.71
C ALA A 93 -32.33 -12.22 -11.73
N ALA A 94 -31.93 -13.15 -12.61
CA ALA A 94 -32.81 -13.74 -13.63
C ALA A 94 -34.12 -14.28 -13.04
N THR A 95 -34.07 -14.88 -11.85
CA THR A 95 -35.27 -15.38 -11.14
C THR A 95 -36.30 -14.30 -10.83
N THR A 96 -35.86 -13.06 -10.58
CA THR A 96 -36.77 -11.92 -10.38
C THR A 96 -37.51 -11.59 -11.68
N TRP A 97 -36.81 -11.66 -12.81
CA TRP A 97 -37.40 -11.41 -14.14
C TRP A 97 -38.36 -12.52 -14.56
N ASP A 98 -38.03 -13.79 -14.28
CA ASP A 98 -38.93 -14.92 -14.52
C ASP A 98 -40.21 -14.83 -13.68
N ASN A 99 -40.07 -14.43 -12.41
CA ASN A 99 -41.21 -14.19 -11.53
C ASN A 99 -42.07 -13.03 -12.05
N TYR A 100 -41.45 -11.93 -12.48
CA TYR A 100 -42.18 -10.81 -13.07
C TYR A 100 -42.89 -11.20 -14.38
N HIS A 101 -42.24 -11.97 -15.24
CA HIS A 101 -42.84 -12.52 -16.46
C HIS A 101 -44.07 -13.38 -16.13
N THR A 102 -43.98 -14.26 -15.12
CA THR A 102 -45.10 -15.08 -14.64
C THR A 102 -46.25 -14.20 -14.12
N GLN A 103 -45.95 -13.14 -13.37
CA GLN A 103 -46.95 -12.17 -12.92
C GLN A 103 -47.64 -11.46 -14.10
N CYS A 104 -46.89 -11.08 -15.15
CA CYS A 104 -47.46 -10.50 -16.35
C CYS A 104 -48.38 -11.48 -17.09
N ILE A 105 -48.03 -12.76 -17.19
CA ILE A 105 -48.90 -13.81 -17.78
C ILE A 105 -50.25 -13.85 -17.04
N THR A 106 -50.21 -13.87 -15.70
CA THR A 106 -51.41 -13.89 -14.87
C THR A 106 -52.23 -12.61 -15.04
N LEU A 107 -51.57 -11.44 -15.02
CA LEU A 107 -52.22 -10.13 -15.13
C LEU A 107 -52.96 -9.94 -16.46
N TYR A 108 -52.39 -10.42 -17.56
CA TYR A 108 -52.98 -10.29 -18.91
C TYR A 108 -53.77 -11.53 -19.34
N SER A 109 -54.11 -12.44 -18.42
CA SER A 109 -54.78 -13.71 -18.71
C SER A 109 -56.13 -13.55 -19.43
N CYS A 110 -56.89 -12.50 -19.11
CA CYS A 110 -58.19 -12.19 -19.71
C CYS A 110 -58.12 -11.60 -21.14
N GLN A 111 -56.92 -11.31 -21.66
CA GLN A 111 -56.74 -10.72 -22.98
C GLN A 111 -56.67 -11.78 -24.08
N PRO A 112 -57.12 -11.49 -25.32
CA PRO A 112 -56.95 -12.38 -26.46
C PRO A 112 -55.48 -12.77 -26.67
N ARG A 113 -55.20 -14.03 -27.03
CA ARG A 113 -53.84 -14.59 -27.09
C ARG A 113 -52.82 -13.70 -27.82
N ARG A 114 -53.15 -13.22 -29.03
CA ARG A 114 -52.26 -12.34 -29.82
C ARG A 114 -51.95 -11.01 -29.13
N GLN A 115 -52.92 -10.44 -28.42
CA GLN A 115 -52.74 -9.16 -27.72
C GLN A 115 -52.01 -9.36 -26.39
N ARG A 116 -52.30 -10.45 -25.68
CA ARG A 116 -51.65 -10.85 -24.43
C ARG A 116 -50.14 -10.97 -24.57
N GLU A 117 -49.67 -11.72 -25.57
CA GLU A 117 -48.23 -11.92 -25.81
C GLU A 117 -47.51 -10.58 -26.06
N SER A 118 -48.11 -9.69 -26.85
CA SER A 118 -47.58 -8.34 -27.09
C SER A 118 -47.51 -7.49 -25.82
N LEU A 119 -48.54 -7.52 -24.99
CA LEU A 119 -48.60 -6.75 -23.73
C LEU A 119 -47.55 -7.22 -22.71
N ILE A 120 -47.38 -8.54 -22.58
CA ILE A 120 -46.35 -9.13 -21.71
C ILE A 120 -44.95 -8.71 -22.17
N CYS A 121 -44.66 -8.89 -23.47
CA CYS A 121 -43.38 -8.50 -24.04
C CYS A 121 -43.10 -7.01 -23.85
N GLU A 122 -44.09 -6.15 -24.04
CA GLU A 122 -43.95 -4.70 -23.85
C GLU A 122 -43.71 -4.32 -22.38
N ALA A 123 -44.44 -4.93 -21.45
CA ALA A 123 -44.25 -4.71 -20.01
C ALA A 123 -42.84 -5.12 -19.56
N LEU A 124 -42.39 -6.30 -19.98
CA LEU A 124 -41.06 -6.81 -19.65
C LEU A 124 -39.96 -5.93 -20.26
N HIS A 125 -40.06 -5.60 -21.55
CA HIS A 125 -39.09 -4.71 -22.22
C HIS A 125 -39.01 -3.34 -21.54
N LYS A 126 -40.16 -2.79 -21.13
CA LYS A 126 -40.22 -1.50 -20.44
C LYS A 126 -39.53 -1.59 -19.08
N ALA A 127 -39.87 -2.59 -18.27
CA ALA A 127 -39.33 -2.78 -16.93
C ALA A 127 -37.80 -2.99 -16.94
N ILE A 128 -37.30 -3.86 -17.83
CA ILE A 128 -35.85 -4.12 -17.96
C ILE A 128 -35.12 -2.85 -18.42
N ARG A 129 -35.65 -2.15 -19.43
CA ARG A 129 -35.05 -0.90 -19.91
C ARG A 129 -34.95 0.15 -18.82
N GLU A 130 -36.02 0.33 -18.05
CA GLU A 130 -36.06 1.28 -16.93
C GLU A 130 -35.04 0.90 -15.86
N LYS A 131 -34.87 -0.39 -15.56
CA LYS A 131 -33.82 -0.86 -14.65
C LYS A 131 -32.41 -0.65 -15.19
N TYR A 132 -32.15 -0.89 -16.47
CA TYR A 132 -30.86 -0.54 -17.08
C TYR A 132 -30.57 0.96 -16.95
N ALA A 133 -31.54 1.82 -17.26
CA ALA A 133 -31.37 3.27 -17.18
C ALA A 133 -31.12 3.76 -15.74
N GLU A 134 -31.87 3.24 -14.76
CA GLU A 134 -31.70 3.56 -13.34
C GLU A 134 -30.30 3.15 -12.84
N CYS A 135 -29.90 1.90 -13.10
CA CYS A 135 -28.59 1.39 -12.69
C CYS A 135 -27.45 2.18 -13.36
N ALA A 136 -27.56 2.46 -14.66
CA ALA A 136 -26.56 3.24 -15.38
C ALA A 136 -26.40 4.65 -14.80
N ALA A 137 -27.51 5.34 -14.49
CA ALA A 137 -27.46 6.70 -13.94
C ALA A 137 -26.83 6.75 -12.53
N THR A 138 -27.16 5.79 -11.66
CA THR A 138 -26.52 5.69 -10.34
C THR A 138 -25.02 5.38 -10.47
N ASN A 139 -24.68 4.42 -11.34
CA ASN A 139 -23.29 4.00 -11.53
C ASN A 139 -22.43 5.08 -12.18
N SER A 140 -22.97 5.88 -13.10
CA SER A 140 -22.24 6.98 -13.73
C SER A 140 -21.85 8.06 -12.72
N PHE A 141 -22.74 8.42 -11.79
CA PHE A 141 -22.44 9.38 -10.72
C PHE A 141 -21.33 8.87 -9.78
N ILE A 142 -21.36 7.58 -9.46
CA ILE A 142 -20.31 6.93 -8.67
C ILE A 142 -18.98 6.94 -9.42
N ASN A 143 -18.99 6.55 -10.70
CA ASN A 143 -17.81 6.54 -11.55
C ASN A 143 -17.20 7.94 -11.70
N GLU A 144 -18.01 8.98 -11.84
CA GLU A 144 -17.55 10.37 -11.88
C GLU A 144 -16.87 10.78 -10.56
N THR A 145 -17.51 10.49 -9.42
CA THR A 145 -16.95 10.78 -8.09
C THR A 145 -15.62 10.07 -7.87
N ARG A 146 -15.52 8.79 -8.26
CA ARG A 146 -14.30 7.99 -8.17
C ARG A 146 -13.21 8.54 -9.09
N SER A 147 -13.57 8.88 -10.32
CA SER A 147 -12.66 9.46 -11.33
C SER A 147 -12.07 10.79 -10.85
N PHE A 148 -12.89 11.65 -10.25
CA PHE A 148 -12.45 12.90 -9.65
C PHE A 148 -11.43 12.66 -8.52
N GLY A 149 -11.74 11.73 -7.60
CA GLY A 149 -10.82 11.35 -6.53
C GLY A 149 -9.50 10.79 -7.05
N TYR A 150 -9.54 9.96 -8.09
CA TYR A 150 -8.37 9.42 -8.75
C TYR A 150 -7.50 10.53 -9.37
N HIS A 151 -8.10 11.45 -10.10
CA HIS A 151 -7.39 12.59 -10.69
C HIS A 151 -6.69 13.44 -9.62
N MET A 152 -7.39 13.75 -8.53
CA MET A 152 -6.81 14.50 -7.42
C MET A 152 -5.67 13.75 -6.73
N THR A 153 -5.80 12.42 -6.57
CA THR A 153 -4.73 11.57 -6.04
C THR A 153 -3.44 11.75 -6.84
N ILE A 154 -3.51 11.61 -8.17
CA ILE A 154 -2.35 11.77 -9.05
C ILE A 154 -1.79 13.18 -8.97
N LYS A 155 -2.65 14.20 -9.03
CA LYS A 155 -2.24 15.60 -8.98
C LYS A 155 -1.39 15.90 -7.73
N TYR A 156 -1.91 15.57 -6.55
CA TYR A 156 -1.19 15.83 -5.30
C TYR A 156 0.04 14.92 -5.13
N PHE A 157 -0.02 13.69 -5.66
CA PHE A 157 1.14 12.80 -5.68
C PHE A 157 2.30 13.39 -6.50
N ILE A 158 2.04 13.91 -7.70
CA ILE A 158 3.07 14.55 -8.54
C ILE A 158 3.72 15.72 -7.80
N PHE A 159 2.93 16.60 -7.19
CA PHE A 159 3.48 17.72 -6.41
C PHE A 159 4.28 17.23 -5.19
N SER A 160 3.79 16.19 -4.50
CA SER A 160 4.52 15.56 -3.39
C SER A 160 5.85 14.97 -3.85
N ALA A 161 5.88 14.30 -5.01
CA ALA A 161 7.09 13.71 -5.58
C ALA A 161 8.13 14.76 -5.97
N ILE A 162 7.70 15.88 -6.58
CA ILE A 162 8.59 17.01 -6.91
C ILE A 162 9.20 17.60 -5.62
N SER A 163 8.38 17.86 -4.60
CA SER A 163 8.87 18.34 -3.29
C SER A 163 9.77 17.32 -2.60
N GLY A 164 9.45 16.04 -2.70
CA GLY A 164 10.23 14.94 -2.13
C GLY A 164 11.58 14.75 -2.81
N PHE A 165 11.66 14.98 -4.13
CA PHE A 165 12.93 15.00 -4.86
C PHE A 165 13.82 16.17 -4.42
N PHE A 166 13.23 17.35 -4.20
CA PHE A 166 13.97 18.47 -3.63
C PHE A 166 14.46 18.18 -2.22
N ALA A 167 13.61 17.58 -1.37
CA ALA A 167 14.01 17.13 -0.04
C ALA A 167 15.19 16.13 -0.10
N PHE A 168 15.10 15.13 -0.97
CA PHE A 168 16.18 14.17 -1.20
C PHE A 168 17.48 14.86 -1.63
N THR A 169 17.39 15.85 -2.52
CA THR A 169 18.56 16.62 -2.98
C THR A 169 19.21 17.38 -1.83
N CYS A 170 18.42 18.07 -1.00
CA CYS A 170 18.94 18.75 0.19
C CYS A 170 19.54 17.78 1.21
N TYR A 171 18.91 16.63 1.41
CA TYR A 171 19.39 15.57 2.30
C TYR A 171 20.76 15.04 1.86
N PHE A 172 20.89 14.72 0.57
CA PHE A 172 22.09 14.15 0.00
C PHE A 172 23.25 15.16 -0.08
N LEU A 173 23.01 16.34 -0.66
CA LEU A 173 24.07 17.36 -0.81
C LEU A 173 24.45 18.05 0.50
N GLY A 174 23.54 18.07 1.48
CA GLY A 174 23.81 18.58 2.81
C GLY A 174 24.52 17.59 3.74
N GLU A 175 24.80 16.37 3.26
CA GLU A 175 25.38 15.28 4.06
C GLU A 175 24.63 15.07 5.39
N LEU A 176 23.30 15.19 5.36
CA LEU A 176 22.43 15.17 6.54
C LEU A 176 22.16 13.75 7.10
N ASP A 177 22.87 12.75 6.60
CA ASP A 177 22.81 11.39 7.14
C ASP A 177 23.66 11.31 8.41
N LYS A 178 23.02 10.93 9.53
CA LYS A 178 23.69 10.69 10.82
C LYS A 178 24.82 9.65 10.73
N GLY A 179 24.76 8.73 9.75
CA GLY A 179 25.83 7.77 9.48
C GLY A 179 27.16 8.42 9.08
N ASN A 180 27.12 9.62 8.49
CA ASN A 180 28.33 10.32 8.07
C ASN A 180 29.11 10.94 9.24
N HIS A 181 28.43 11.26 10.35
CA HIS A 181 29.02 12.01 11.48
C HIS A 181 29.26 11.16 12.72
N THR A 182 29.06 9.83 12.65
CA THR A 182 29.32 8.93 13.78
C THR A 182 30.83 8.85 14.04
N LYS A 183 31.36 9.78 14.84
CA LYS A 183 32.76 9.75 15.27
C LYS A 183 33.03 8.44 16.03
N PRO A 184 34.15 7.74 15.79
CA PRO A 184 34.49 6.54 16.55
C PRO A 184 34.56 6.90 18.04
N THR A 185 33.85 6.14 18.87
CA THR A 185 33.86 6.32 20.32
C THR A 185 35.28 6.14 20.83
N GLU A 186 35.94 7.23 21.23
CA GLU A 186 37.25 7.18 21.85
C GLU A 186 37.08 6.63 23.28
N ILE A 187 37.29 5.33 23.45
CA ILE A 187 37.31 4.70 24.76
C ILE A 187 38.64 5.08 25.42
N VAL A 188 38.63 6.16 26.20
CA VAL A 188 39.74 6.48 27.10
C VAL A 188 39.72 5.45 28.23
N ILE A 189 40.54 4.40 28.09
CA ILE A 189 40.79 3.46 29.19
C ILE A 189 41.57 4.23 30.25
N VAL A 190 40.86 4.78 31.24
CA VAL A 190 41.48 5.32 32.44
C VAL A 190 41.99 4.14 33.25
N SER A 191 43.25 3.76 33.02
CA SER A 191 43.96 2.86 33.91
C SER A 191 44.16 3.60 35.23
N HIS A 192 43.29 3.37 36.21
CA HIS A 192 43.60 3.77 37.59
C HIS A 192 44.84 2.98 38.02
N PRO A 193 45.97 3.64 38.37
CA PRO A 193 47.04 2.94 39.04
C PRO A 193 46.50 2.55 40.42
N LEU A 194 46.11 1.29 40.58
CA LEU A 194 45.97 0.70 41.90
C LEU A 194 47.35 0.82 42.55
N LYS A 195 47.51 1.80 43.44
CA LYS A 195 48.65 1.89 44.36
C LYS A 195 48.55 0.66 45.26
N GLY A 196 49.15 -0.44 44.79
CA GLY A 196 49.37 -1.62 45.60
C GLY A 196 50.36 -1.25 46.70
N THR A 197 49.88 -1.00 47.91
CA THR A 197 50.70 -1.20 49.09
C THR A 197 51.09 -2.66 49.11
N ALA A 198 52.39 -2.93 49.03
CA ALA A 198 52.94 -4.28 49.14
C ALA A 198 52.60 -4.85 50.52
N VAL A 199 51.51 -5.60 50.61
CA VAL A 199 51.24 -6.49 51.72
C VAL A 199 52.02 -7.77 51.41
N THR A 200 53.12 -8.00 52.13
CA THR A 200 53.78 -9.31 52.19
C THR A 200 52.79 -10.32 52.75
N ARG A 201 52.08 -11.03 51.86
CA ARG A 201 51.29 -12.19 52.23
C ARG A 201 52.20 -13.42 52.25
N PRO A 202 52.13 -14.27 53.30
CA PRO A 202 52.79 -15.56 53.29
C PRO A 202 52.29 -16.40 52.10
N PRO A 203 53.10 -17.34 51.57
CA PRO A 203 52.76 -18.09 50.36
C PRO A 203 51.41 -18.82 50.54
N PRO A 204 50.52 -18.77 49.53
CA PRO A 204 49.24 -19.43 49.61
C PRO A 204 49.41 -20.95 49.70
N PRO A 205 48.55 -21.66 50.46
CA PRO A 205 48.54 -23.12 50.46
C PRO A 205 48.30 -23.63 49.03
N PRO A 206 48.84 -24.82 48.67
CA PRO A 206 48.67 -25.37 47.34
C PRO A 206 47.18 -25.46 46.99
N PRO A 207 46.81 -25.16 45.74
CA PRO A 207 45.41 -25.15 45.32
C PRO A 207 44.78 -26.53 45.55
N PRO A 208 43.52 -26.60 46.00
CA PRO A 208 42.82 -27.87 46.10
C PRO A 208 42.82 -28.55 44.72
N PRO A 209 42.92 -29.89 44.68
CA PRO A 209 42.91 -30.61 43.42
C PRO A 209 41.66 -30.23 42.61
N PRO A 210 41.79 -30.10 41.28
CA PRO A 210 40.68 -29.69 40.43
C PRO A 210 39.49 -30.64 40.63
N PRO A 211 38.26 -30.12 40.69
CA PRO A 211 37.08 -30.95 40.88
C PRO A 211 36.98 -31.99 39.77
N THR A 212 36.59 -33.21 40.14
CA THR A 212 36.41 -34.33 39.21
C THR A 212 35.48 -33.91 38.07
N ARG A 213 36.02 -33.85 36.85
CA ARG A 213 35.25 -33.55 35.65
C ARG A 213 34.47 -34.81 35.25
N TYR A 214 33.16 -34.78 35.45
CA TYR A 214 32.27 -35.78 34.86
C TYR A 214 32.08 -35.45 33.38
N VAL A 215 32.64 -36.29 32.50
CA VAL A 215 32.35 -36.27 31.07
C VAL A 215 31.11 -37.16 30.87
N ARG A 216 30.05 -36.60 30.28
CA ARG A 216 28.89 -37.38 29.80
C ARG A 216 29.26 -37.96 28.44
N ASP A 217 29.43 -39.27 28.36
CA ASP A 217 29.81 -40.00 27.13
C ASP A 217 28.71 -40.02 26.04
N ASP A 218 27.52 -39.51 26.35
CA ASP A 218 26.34 -39.49 25.50
C ASP A 218 26.28 -38.31 24.51
N ARG A 219 27.32 -37.46 24.46
CA ARG A 219 27.45 -36.43 23.39
C ARG A 219 28.78 -36.57 22.66
N ARG A 220 28.72 -37.06 21.41
CA ARG A 220 29.81 -36.89 20.45
C ARG A 220 30.04 -35.38 20.24
N PRO A 221 31.30 -34.90 20.31
CA PRO A 221 31.63 -33.56 19.86
C PRO A 221 31.24 -33.41 18.39
N ASP A 222 30.53 -32.33 18.06
CA ASP A 222 30.26 -31.99 16.66
C ASP A 222 31.58 -31.83 15.91
N ALA A 223 31.64 -32.37 14.69
CA ALA A 223 32.82 -32.28 13.86
C ALA A 223 33.17 -30.80 13.63
N PRO A 224 34.47 -30.42 13.70
CA PRO A 224 34.86 -29.06 13.42
C PRO A 224 34.44 -28.68 11.99
N PRO A 225 33.97 -27.43 11.76
CA PRO A 225 33.54 -27.00 10.45
C PRO A 225 34.69 -27.11 9.43
N PRO A 226 34.41 -27.47 8.17
CA PRO A 226 35.44 -27.61 7.16
C PRO A 226 36.16 -26.27 6.93
N PRO A 227 37.47 -26.30 6.64
CA PRO A 227 38.23 -25.09 6.37
C PRO A 227 37.67 -24.35 5.14
N PRO A 228 37.68 -23.00 5.13
CA PRO A 228 37.17 -22.22 4.02
C PRO A 228 37.98 -22.49 2.74
N PRO A 229 37.35 -22.44 1.55
CA PRO A 229 38.03 -22.69 0.29
C PRO A 229 39.13 -21.65 0.02
N PRO A 230 40.22 -22.04 -0.66
CA PRO A 230 41.34 -21.14 -0.96
C PRO A 230 40.88 -19.96 -1.82
N ARG A 231 41.27 -18.75 -1.40
CA ARG A 231 40.96 -17.49 -2.07
C ARG A 231 41.63 -17.47 -3.46
N ASN A 232 40.83 -17.39 -4.52
CA ASN A 232 41.33 -17.31 -5.90
C ASN A 232 42.12 -15.99 -6.08
N PRO A 233 43.41 -16.03 -6.48
CA PRO A 233 44.24 -14.82 -6.54
C PRO A 233 43.90 -13.83 -7.66
N ASN A 234 42.98 -14.15 -8.58
CA ASN A 234 42.71 -13.33 -9.77
C ASN A 234 41.21 -13.03 -9.98
N GLY A 235 40.55 -12.45 -8.98
CA GLY A 235 39.27 -11.77 -9.14
C GLY A 235 39.41 -10.34 -8.62
N LYS A 236 39.50 -9.38 -9.55
CA LYS A 236 39.77 -7.95 -9.34
C LYS A 236 38.92 -7.29 -8.25
#